data_AF-A0A8G1W308-F1
#
_entry.id   AF-A0A8G1W308-F1
#
_cell.length_a   1.000
_cell.length_b   1.000
_cell.length_c   1.000
_cell.angle_alpha   90.00
_cell.angle_beta   90.00
_cell.angle_gamma   90.00
#
_symmetry.space_group_name_H-M   'P 1'
#
loop_
_entity.id
_entity.type
_entity.pdbx_description
1 polymer ?
#
loop_
_entity_poly.entity_id
_entity_poly.type
_entity_poly.pdbx_seq_one_letter_code
_entity_poly.pdbx_strand_id
1 'polypeptide(L)'
;MTAMDRLNTSPTGEEKGRPKEDQYTYEEAEKDPNMHKGTASEEGDTDGVFTYSAEEERCVKRKIDLILLPLLCMCYVFSFLDKTLLNYSSIFGIKSALHLTGSDYSWLGSAFYLGYIVGALMWAKLVQRWPQHVGKFISGAVTVWACITLLTPLCYNFVGILVVRLFLGLVESIIGPVFVIVTSKWWTRSEQAFRTAFWLGGTPIGNFCGGLISYGLGSMHPSFPTWKLFFVFFGALGLAYAVVLSLLMPDTQANARWLTPKERRIAADRVRANHTGNSNTNEWKWPQFWEALRDPQTTMFFVTAFSSQIVSGFGFSTLETTIVSTCPAAVIQLSTFLVFSYIASHRPNIRLGLSMLVSVPPLIGASLLHALPLENRAGRLAGYYLTYTHTMSFTLNTSLMASNYAGNTKKATANGVIFAGWAAGLVAGPQFFLDSQAPVYELAFRMLMGTYALMIIVPCFQLAWYNYENRRREQLSTGRHHPGQAGGEDEDDDRTDFEQWETFRYVV
;
A
#
# COMPACT_ATOMS: atom_id res chain seq x y z
N MET A 1 -56.75 -16.92 76.59
CA MET A 1 -57.26 -16.51 77.91
C MET A 1 -56.11 -15.82 78.62
N THR A 2 -56.23 -14.49 78.83
CA THR A 2 -55.58 -13.68 79.89
C THR A 2 -54.04 -13.54 79.85
N ALA A 3 -53.36 -12.41 79.96
CA ALA A 3 -53.62 -10.96 80.06
C ALA A 3 -52.26 -10.28 79.76
N MET A 4 -52.17 -9.18 79.00
CA MET A 4 -52.37 -7.79 79.45
C MET A 4 -51.47 -7.35 80.63
N ASP A 5 -50.46 -6.51 80.30
CA ASP A 5 -50.42 -5.08 80.68
C ASP A 5 -49.29 -4.59 81.63
N ARG A 6 -48.74 -3.41 81.25
CA ARG A 6 -48.03 -2.35 82.03
C ARG A 6 -46.48 -2.42 82.15
N LEU A 7 -45.72 -1.56 81.46
CA LEU A 7 -45.45 -0.10 81.70
C LEU A 7 -44.60 0.10 82.97
N ASN A 8 -43.58 0.95 83.08
CA ASN A 8 -42.86 1.89 82.23
C ASN A 8 -41.87 2.60 83.19
N THR A 9 -40.56 2.61 82.92
CA THR A 9 -39.64 3.66 83.39
C THR A 9 -38.38 3.68 82.52
N SER A 10 -38.29 4.66 81.63
CA SER A 10 -37.04 5.21 81.09
C SER A 10 -36.51 6.27 82.08
N PRO A 11 -35.23 6.74 82.05
CA PRO A 11 -34.64 7.38 80.87
C PRO A 11 -33.11 7.21 80.62
N THR A 12 -32.74 7.57 79.38
CA THR A 12 -31.47 8.17 78.90
C THR A 12 -30.17 7.36 78.85
N GLY A 13 -29.63 7.19 77.63
CA GLY A 13 -28.18 7.05 77.40
C GLY A 13 -27.77 6.18 76.21
N GLU A 14 -27.73 6.77 75.00
CA GLU A 14 -26.83 6.44 73.88
C GLU A 14 -26.78 5.01 73.31
N GLU A 15 -27.57 4.73 72.25
CA GLU A 15 -27.33 3.62 71.32
C GLU A 15 -26.36 4.03 70.19
N LYS A 16 -25.19 3.37 70.14
CA LYS A 16 -24.28 3.38 68.98
C LYS A 16 -24.88 2.56 67.85
N GLY A 17 -25.16 3.23 66.73
CA GLY A 17 -25.72 2.65 65.51
C GLY A 17 -24.80 1.66 64.79
N ARG A 18 -25.44 0.65 64.19
CA ARG A 18 -24.88 -0.26 63.19
C ARG A 18 -24.47 0.51 61.93
N PRO A 19 -23.42 0.10 61.20
CA PRO A 19 -23.02 0.76 59.96
C PRO A 19 -24.09 0.54 58.88
N LYS A 20 -24.53 1.64 58.29
CA LYS A 20 -25.43 1.71 57.13
C LYS A 20 -24.65 1.36 55.86
N GLU A 21 -25.30 0.63 54.96
CA GLU A 21 -24.91 0.48 53.57
C GLU A 21 -24.96 1.85 52.89
N ASP A 22 -23.80 2.37 52.49
CA ASP A 22 -23.72 3.57 51.66
C ASP A 22 -23.98 3.18 50.21
N GLN A 23 -25.21 3.45 49.76
CA GLN A 23 -25.56 3.57 48.34
C GLN A 23 -24.74 4.72 47.73
N TYR A 24 -23.78 4.39 46.88
CA TYR A 24 -23.16 5.37 45.99
C TYR A 24 -24.17 5.77 44.91
N THR A 25 -24.76 6.95 45.08
CA THR A 25 -25.52 7.64 44.05
C THR A 25 -24.59 7.97 42.89
N TYR A 26 -24.82 7.36 41.73
CA TYR A 26 -24.20 7.80 40.49
C TYR A 26 -24.84 9.14 40.12
N GLU A 27 -24.15 10.25 40.35
CA GLU A 27 -24.45 11.48 39.62
C GLU A 27 -24.16 11.21 38.14
N GLU A 28 -25.23 11.16 37.34
CA GLU A 28 -25.15 11.16 35.88
C GLU A 28 -24.46 12.45 35.44
N ALA A 29 -23.14 12.39 35.27
CA ALA A 29 -22.40 13.40 34.52
C ALA A 29 -23.04 13.48 33.11
N GLU A 30 -23.57 14.66 32.78
CA GLU A 30 -24.09 15.02 31.47
C GLU A 30 -23.22 14.40 30.36
N LYS A 31 -23.78 13.43 29.63
CA LYS A 31 -23.17 12.88 28.43
C LYS A 31 -23.20 13.96 27.35
N ASP A 32 -22.12 14.73 27.23
CA ASP A 32 -21.87 15.50 26.01
C ASP A 32 -21.62 14.51 24.86
N PRO A 33 -22.51 14.44 23.84
CA PRO A 33 -22.36 13.51 22.71
C PRO A 33 -21.11 13.76 21.85
N ASN A 34 -20.34 14.81 22.11
CA ASN A 34 -19.12 15.16 21.36
C ASN A 34 -17.79 14.71 22.00
N MET A 35 -17.80 14.10 23.19
CA MET A 35 -16.57 13.63 23.86
C MET A 35 -16.28 12.15 23.56
N HIS A 36 -15.08 11.85 23.07
CA HIS A 36 -14.58 10.48 22.90
C HIS A 36 -13.73 10.11 24.13
N LYS A 37 -13.99 8.94 24.73
CA LYS A 37 -13.27 8.44 25.90
C LYS A 37 -12.18 7.45 25.48
N GLY A 38 -10.92 7.79 25.71
CA GLY A 38 -9.79 6.87 25.61
C GLY A 38 -9.39 6.34 26.99
N THR A 39 -9.31 5.01 27.15
CA THR A 39 -8.83 4.36 28.38
C THR A 39 -7.31 4.17 28.30
N ALA A 40 -6.54 5.01 28.98
CA ALA A 40 -5.10 4.86 29.07
C ALA A 40 -4.72 4.14 30.37
N SER A 41 -3.99 3.03 30.26
CA SER A 41 -3.20 2.45 31.34
C SER A 41 -1.81 2.15 30.78
N GLU A 42 -0.83 2.93 31.20
CA GLU A 42 0.57 2.53 31.30
C GLU A 42 1.24 3.36 32.39
N GLU A 43 2.07 2.68 33.17
CA GLU A 43 2.47 2.94 34.55
C GLU A 43 3.03 4.35 34.80
N GLY A 44 2.50 5.01 35.84
CA GLY A 44 3.16 6.14 36.49
C GLY A 44 2.42 7.49 36.46
N ASP A 45 1.13 7.55 36.16
CA ASP A 45 0.31 8.72 36.49
C ASP A 45 -1.16 8.29 36.67
N THR A 46 -1.81 8.88 37.68
CA THR A 46 -3.12 8.51 38.25
C THR A 46 -4.24 8.25 37.23
N ASP A 47 -5.16 7.31 37.57
CA ASP A 47 -6.43 6.96 36.91
C ASP A 47 -7.20 8.16 36.31
N GLY A 48 -6.80 8.57 35.10
CA GLY A 48 -7.43 9.62 34.33
C GLY A 48 -7.74 9.12 32.93
N VAL A 49 -9.02 8.85 32.67
CA VAL A 49 -9.53 8.62 31.29
C VAL A 49 -9.10 9.80 30.44
N PHE A 50 -8.23 9.58 29.46
CA PHE A 50 -7.78 10.63 28.54
C PHE A 50 -8.94 10.95 27.60
N THR A 51 -9.61 12.08 27.84
CA THR A 51 -10.72 12.55 27.01
C THR A 51 -10.25 13.64 26.06
N TYR A 52 -10.75 13.59 24.82
CA TYR A 52 -10.54 14.63 23.82
C TYR A 52 -11.82 14.84 23.01
N SER A 53 -11.98 16.04 22.45
CA SER A 53 -13.17 16.34 21.64
C SER A 53 -13.03 15.79 20.22
N ALA A 54 -14.17 15.52 19.56
CA ALA A 54 -14.19 15.12 18.15
C ALA A 54 -13.53 16.17 17.21
N GLU A 55 -13.50 17.44 17.62
CA GLU A 55 -12.83 18.51 16.86
C GLU A 55 -11.30 18.41 16.96
N GLU A 56 -10.78 18.15 18.16
CA GLU A 56 -9.35 17.91 18.37
C GLU A 56 -8.87 16.70 17.58
N GLU A 57 -9.67 15.64 17.56
CA GLU A 57 -9.40 14.44 16.76
C GLU A 57 -9.27 14.78 15.26
N ARG A 58 -10.23 15.54 14.71
CA ARG A 58 -10.22 15.97 13.31
C ARG A 58 -9.03 16.88 13.00
N CYS A 59 -8.64 17.75 13.92
CA CYS A 59 -7.48 18.63 13.77
C CYS A 59 -6.18 17.81 13.68
N VAL A 60 -5.98 16.88 14.61
CA VAL A 60 -4.84 15.97 14.62
C VAL A 60 -4.79 15.14 13.35
N LYS A 61 -5.94 14.56 12.94
CA LYS A 61 -6.05 13.83 11.68
C LYS A 61 -5.64 14.66 10.47
N ARG A 62 -6.14 15.89 10.34
CA ARG A 62 -5.79 16.80 9.24
C ARG A 62 -4.31 17.11 9.23
N LYS A 63 -3.70 17.33 10.40
CA LYS A 63 -2.27 17.59 10.53
C LYS A 63 -1.42 16.39 10.10
N ILE A 64 -1.81 15.18 10.50
CA ILE A 64 -1.20 13.92 10.04
C ILE A 64 -1.32 13.79 8.52
N ASP A 65 -2.54 14.00 7.98
CA ASP A 65 -2.82 13.91 6.54
C ASP A 65 -1.97 14.93 5.75
N LEU A 66 -1.85 16.17 6.21
CA LEU A 66 -1.11 17.24 5.53
C LEU A 66 0.41 17.07 5.53
N ILE A 67 0.96 16.30 6.48
CA ILE A 67 2.42 16.10 6.58
C ILE A 67 2.80 14.74 5.98
N LEU A 68 2.19 13.65 6.45
CA LEU A 68 2.60 12.31 6.03
C LEU A 68 2.14 11.97 4.62
N LEU A 69 0.92 12.32 4.19
CA LEU A 69 0.45 11.91 2.85
C LEU A 69 1.26 12.54 1.72
N PRO A 70 1.60 13.85 1.75
CA PRO A 70 2.48 14.42 0.73
C PRO A 70 3.88 13.81 0.76
N LEU A 71 4.42 13.49 1.94
CA LEU A 71 5.71 12.78 2.03
C LEU A 71 5.63 11.42 1.34
N LEU A 72 4.67 10.57 1.70
CA LEU A 72 4.53 9.25 1.09
C LEU A 72 4.27 9.35 -0.43
N CYS A 73 3.41 10.28 -0.86
CA CYS A 73 3.13 10.51 -2.27
C CYS A 73 4.39 10.95 -3.05
N MET A 74 5.16 11.91 -2.53
CA MET A 74 6.41 12.37 -3.16
C MET A 74 7.46 11.26 -3.21
N CYS A 75 7.55 10.40 -2.20
CA CYS A 75 8.45 9.25 -2.25
C CYS A 75 8.08 8.29 -3.40
N TYR A 76 6.77 8.06 -3.62
CA TYR A 76 6.30 7.28 -4.77
C TYR A 76 6.54 7.98 -6.12
N VAL A 77 6.43 9.30 -6.18
CA VAL A 77 6.81 10.10 -7.36
C VAL A 77 8.27 9.85 -7.72
N PHE A 78 9.19 10.02 -6.76
CA PHE A 78 10.61 9.75 -6.99
C PHE A 78 10.87 8.28 -7.35
N SER A 79 10.16 7.36 -6.70
CA SER A 79 10.32 5.91 -6.94
C SER A 79 9.91 5.54 -8.34
N PHE A 80 8.88 6.17 -8.88
CA PHE A 80 8.48 5.96 -10.27
C PHE A 80 9.47 6.60 -11.25
N LEU A 81 9.91 7.84 -10.97
CA LEU A 81 10.88 8.56 -11.80
C LEU A 81 12.18 7.76 -12.00
N ASP A 82 12.68 7.13 -10.95
CA ASP A 82 13.92 6.34 -11.01
C ASP A 82 13.78 5.10 -11.91
N LYS A 83 12.65 4.38 -11.81
CA LYS A 83 12.35 3.24 -12.69
C LYS A 83 12.32 3.65 -14.16
N THR A 84 11.79 4.84 -14.47
CA THR A 84 11.71 5.34 -15.85
C THR A 84 13.02 5.93 -16.37
N LEU A 85 14.02 6.17 -15.52
CA LEU A 85 15.34 6.67 -15.97
C LEU A 85 16.00 5.77 -17.00
N LEU A 86 15.85 4.45 -16.88
CA LEU A 86 16.40 3.53 -17.89
C LEU A 86 15.77 3.81 -19.27
N ASN A 87 14.45 3.97 -19.30
CA ASN A 87 13.70 4.23 -20.53
C ASN A 87 14.11 5.57 -21.13
N TYR A 88 14.21 6.64 -20.34
CA TYR A 88 14.67 7.94 -20.84
C TYR A 88 16.11 7.86 -21.35
N SER A 89 17.02 7.22 -20.60
CA SER A 89 18.42 7.06 -20.99
C SER A 89 18.61 6.25 -22.29
N SER A 90 17.66 5.37 -22.63
CA SER A 90 17.67 4.58 -23.86
C SER A 90 17.54 5.43 -25.12
N ILE A 91 16.80 6.54 -25.03
CA ILE A 91 16.62 7.52 -26.12
C ILE A 91 17.93 8.31 -26.33
N PHE A 92 18.71 8.52 -25.26
CA PHE A 92 19.94 9.30 -25.28
C PHE A 92 21.22 8.45 -25.36
N GLY A 93 21.13 7.26 -25.95
CA GLY A 93 22.30 6.49 -26.36
C GLY A 93 23.02 5.71 -25.26
N ILE A 94 22.35 5.38 -24.14
CA ILE A 94 22.96 4.48 -23.13
C ILE A 94 23.34 3.11 -23.73
N LYS A 95 22.57 2.62 -24.71
CA LYS A 95 22.79 1.34 -25.39
C LYS A 95 24.12 1.32 -26.14
N SER A 96 24.40 2.38 -26.90
CA SER A 96 25.68 2.51 -27.62
C SER A 96 26.84 2.80 -26.68
N ALA A 97 26.63 3.62 -25.65
CA ALA A 97 27.66 4.00 -24.69
C ALA A 97 28.19 2.83 -23.84
N LEU A 98 27.35 1.83 -23.56
CA LEU A 98 27.71 0.65 -22.76
C LEU A 98 27.91 -0.62 -23.60
N HIS A 99 27.89 -0.50 -24.93
CA HIS A 99 27.97 -1.63 -25.87
C HIS A 99 26.93 -2.74 -25.58
N LEU A 100 25.69 -2.35 -25.27
CA LEU A 100 24.61 -3.30 -24.99
C LEU A 100 24.18 -4.01 -26.29
N THR A 101 24.16 -5.34 -26.27
CA THR A 101 23.82 -6.18 -27.43
C THR A 101 22.62 -7.07 -27.16
N GLY A 102 21.81 -7.33 -28.19
CA GLY A 102 20.66 -8.24 -28.10
C GLY A 102 19.73 -7.93 -26.91
N SER A 103 19.57 -8.91 -26.01
CA SER A 103 18.67 -8.84 -24.85
C SER A 103 19.26 -8.13 -23.62
N ASP A 104 20.49 -7.61 -23.69
CA ASP A 104 21.17 -6.95 -22.55
C ASP A 104 20.32 -5.82 -21.98
N TYR A 105 19.76 -4.95 -22.84
CA TYR A 105 18.92 -3.83 -22.39
C TYR A 105 17.67 -4.30 -21.62
N SER A 106 17.01 -5.35 -22.10
CA SER A 106 15.85 -5.93 -21.41
C SER A 106 16.24 -6.51 -20.06
N TRP A 107 17.40 -7.16 -19.98
CA TRP A 107 17.96 -7.67 -18.72
C TRP A 107 18.30 -6.57 -17.71
N LEU A 108 18.71 -5.37 -18.14
CA LEU A 108 18.92 -4.24 -17.23
C LEU A 108 17.62 -3.82 -16.52
N GLY A 109 16.51 -3.80 -17.26
CA GLY A 109 15.19 -3.56 -16.69
C GLY A 109 14.77 -4.68 -15.74
N SER A 110 14.92 -5.94 -16.17
CA SER A 110 14.56 -7.11 -15.37
C SER A 110 15.38 -7.25 -14.08
N ALA A 111 16.68 -6.94 -14.10
CA ALA A 111 17.57 -7.10 -12.95
C ALA A 111 17.14 -6.25 -11.74
N PHE A 112 16.64 -5.04 -11.99
CA PHE A 112 16.04 -4.20 -10.96
C PHE A 112 14.88 -4.92 -10.26
N TYR A 113 13.95 -5.48 -11.02
CA TYR A 113 12.79 -6.17 -10.45
C TYR A 113 13.14 -7.49 -9.77
N LEU A 114 14.19 -8.19 -10.24
CA LEU A 114 14.73 -9.35 -9.53
C LEU A 114 15.27 -8.98 -8.14
N GLY A 115 16.03 -7.89 -8.04
CA GLY A 115 16.45 -7.33 -6.75
C GLY A 115 15.26 -6.93 -5.89
N TYR A 116 14.23 -6.35 -6.52
CA TYR A 116 13.00 -5.92 -5.84
C TYR A 116 12.25 -7.08 -5.18
N ILE A 117 12.12 -8.23 -5.85
CA ILE A 117 11.45 -9.43 -5.30
C ILE A 117 12.13 -9.89 -4.02
N VAL A 118 13.47 -10.01 -4.06
CA VAL A 118 14.27 -10.44 -2.90
C VAL A 118 14.16 -9.42 -1.76
N GLY A 119 14.27 -8.13 -2.11
CA GLY A 119 14.23 -7.06 -1.13
C GLY A 119 12.86 -6.90 -0.46
N ALA A 120 11.76 -7.04 -1.20
CA ALA A 120 10.42 -6.89 -0.65
C ALA A 120 10.14 -7.86 0.51
N LEU A 121 10.57 -9.13 0.37
CA LEU A 121 10.47 -10.14 1.43
C LEU A 121 11.41 -9.85 2.60
N MET A 122 12.65 -9.44 2.30
CA MET A 122 13.65 -9.08 3.31
C MET A 122 13.19 -7.91 4.17
N TRP A 123 12.74 -6.82 3.55
CA TRP A 123 12.30 -5.60 4.23
C TRP A 123 11.01 -5.82 5.03
N ALA A 124 10.07 -6.61 4.51
CA ALA A 124 8.85 -6.95 5.25
C ALA A 124 9.18 -7.61 6.60
N LYS A 125 10.11 -8.58 6.59
CA LYS A 125 10.58 -9.24 7.82
C LYS A 125 11.35 -8.29 8.75
N LEU A 126 12.23 -7.45 8.19
CA LEU A 126 13.07 -6.54 8.97
C LEU A 126 12.25 -5.48 9.69
N VAL A 127 11.26 -4.91 9.00
CA VAL A 127 10.41 -3.84 9.52
C VAL A 127 9.40 -4.38 10.53
N GLN A 128 8.93 -5.61 10.35
CA GLN A 128 8.11 -6.29 11.36
C GLN A 128 8.91 -6.59 12.64
N ARG A 129 10.21 -6.89 12.52
CA ARG A 129 11.08 -7.13 13.68
C ARG A 129 11.47 -5.85 14.42
N TRP A 130 11.61 -4.73 13.70
CA TRP A 130 11.98 -3.43 14.28
C TRP A 130 10.98 -2.32 13.90
N PRO A 131 9.72 -2.45 14.35
CA PRO A 131 8.65 -1.51 14.04
C PRO A 131 8.90 -0.09 14.57
N GLN A 132 9.76 0.07 15.57
CA GLN A 132 10.14 1.33 16.19
C GLN A 132 11.14 2.17 15.39
N HIS A 133 11.68 1.67 14.28
CA HIS A 133 12.70 2.36 13.47
C HIS A 133 12.30 2.51 11.99
N VAL A 134 10.99 2.44 11.73
CA VAL A 134 10.42 2.50 10.37
C VAL A 134 10.86 3.76 9.61
N GLY A 135 10.82 4.93 10.24
CA GLY A 135 11.17 6.20 9.61
C GLY A 135 12.65 6.27 9.21
N LYS A 136 13.53 5.77 10.09
CA LYS A 136 14.97 5.63 9.81
C LYS A 136 15.26 4.65 8.68
N PHE A 137 14.56 3.50 8.64
CA PHE A 137 14.76 2.54 7.54
C PHE A 137 14.38 3.14 6.19
N ILE A 138 13.23 3.83 6.10
CA ILE A 138 12.80 4.50 4.85
C ILE A 138 13.81 5.57 4.45
N SER A 139 14.19 6.46 5.37
CA SER A 139 15.09 7.58 5.07
C SER A 139 16.48 7.09 4.67
N GLY A 140 17.00 6.07 5.38
CA GLY A 140 18.27 5.43 5.06
C GLY A 140 18.24 4.72 3.71
N ALA A 141 17.18 3.97 3.42
CA ALA A 141 17.02 3.31 2.13
C ALA A 141 16.90 4.32 0.99
N VAL A 142 16.15 5.41 1.16
CA VAL A 142 16.03 6.47 0.13
C VAL A 142 17.37 7.18 -0.10
N THR A 143 18.16 7.38 0.95
CA THR A 143 19.52 7.93 0.82
C THR A 143 20.43 6.98 0.03
N VAL A 144 20.47 5.70 0.39
CA VAL A 144 21.29 4.69 -0.31
C VAL A 144 20.85 4.54 -1.75
N TRP A 145 19.55 4.48 -2.00
CA TRP A 145 18.96 4.44 -3.33
C TRP A 145 19.38 5.65 -4.18
N ALA A 146 19.25 6.87 -3.67
CA ALA A 146 19.70 8.08 -4.37
C ALA A 146 21.22 8.07 -4.66
N CYS A 147 22.03 7.57 -3.72
CA CYS A 147 23.47 7.40 -3.94
C CYS A 147 23.76 6.39 -5.07
N ILE A 148 23.06 5.25 -5.12
CA ILE A 148 23.22 4.27 -6.20
C ILE A 148 22.83 4.88 -7.55
N THR A 149 21.75 5.67 -7.62
CA THR A 149 21.37 6.41 -8.83
C THR A 149 22.47 7.37 -9.27
N LEU A 150 23.07 8.12 -8.34
CA LEU A 150 24.21 9.02 -8.63
C LEU A 150 25.48 8.30 -9.08
N LEU A 151 25.69 7.05 -8.64
CA LEU A 151 26.85 6.23 -9.03
C LEU A 151 26.63 5.53 -10.40
N THR A 152 25.39 5.39 -10.86
CA THR A 152 25.06 4.71 -12.12
C THR A 152 25.81 5.27 -13.35
N PRO A 153 26.00 6.59 -13.53
CA PRO A 153 26.80 7.19 -14.62
C PRO A 153 28.27 6.76 -14.69
N LEU A 154 28.81 6.19 -13.60
CA LEU A 154 30.19 5.72 -13.54
C LEU A 154 30.35 4.32 -14.15
N CYS A 155 29.24 3.63 -14.45
CA CYS A 155 29.27 2.33 -15.11
C CYS A 155 29.73 2.48 -16.56
N TYR A 156 30.59 1.55 -17.01
CA TYR A 156 31.17 1.53 -18.35
C TYR A 156 30.96 0.20 -19.09
N ASN A 157 30.32 -0.78 -18.45
CA ASN A 157 30.02 -2.09 -19.04
C ASN A 157 28.64 -2.60 -18.59
N PHE A 158 28.12 -3.60 -19.30
CA PHE A 158 26.85 -4.25 -18.99
C PHE A 158 26.78 -4.78 -17.56
N VAL A 159 27.82 -5.48 -17.10
CA VAL A 159 27.84 -6.12 -15.77
C VAL A 159 27.73 -5.09 -14.64
N GLY A 160 28.44 -3.98 -14.75
CA GLY A 160 28.44 -2.92 -13.74
C GLY A 160 27.06 -2.27 -13.59
N ILE A 161 26.42 -1.93 -14.72
CA ILE A 161 25.07 -1.37 -14.68
C ILE A 161 24.04 -2.41 -14.22
N LEU A 162 24.20 -3.69 -14.58
CA LEU A 162 23.32 -4.78 -14.15
C LEU A 162 23.36 -4.96 -12.63
N VAL A 163 24.56 -4.98 -12.04
CA VAL A 163 24.76 -5.11 -10.59
C VAL A 163 24.19 -3.91 -9.84
N VAL A 164 24.48 -2.69 -10.32
CA VAL A 164 23.95 -1.45 -9.76
C VAL A 164 22.42 -1.46 -9.77
N ARG A 165 21.80 -1.89 -10.88
CA ARG A 165 20.35 -2.03 -11.02
C ARG A 165 19.75 -3.05 -10.05
N LEU A 166 20.42 -4.19 -9.86
CA LEU A 166 19.97 -5.20 -8.91
C LEU A 166 19.96 -4.67 -7.47
N PHE A 167 21.04 -3.99 -7.04
CA PHE A 167 21.11 -3.37 -5.71
C PHE A 167 20.12 -2.21 -5.55
N LEU A 168 19.91 -1.42 -6.60
CA LEU A 168 18.89 -0.37 -6.63
C LEU A 168 17.51 -0.95 -6.32
N GLY A 169 17.13 -2.02 -7.03
CA GLY A 169 15.85 -2.70 -6.80
C GLY A 169 15.73 -3.33 -5.41
N LEU A 170 16.82 -3.92 -4.91
CA LEU A 170 16.88 -4.47 -3.56
C LEU A 170 16.57 -3.40 -2.51
N VAL A 171 17.17 -2.22 -2.62
CA VAL A 171 16.98 -1.12 -1.65
C VAL A 171 15.62 -0.46 -1.81
N GLU A 172 15.18 -0.19 -3.04
CA GLU A 172 13.95 0.54 -3.31
C GLU A 172 12.68 -0.26 -2.93
N SER A 173 12.77 -1.58 -2.91
CA SER A 173 11.65 -2.47 -2.56
C SER A 173 11.08 -2.31 -1.14
N ILE A 174 11.75 -1.55 -0.28
CA ILE A 174 11.25 -1.20 1.04
C ILE A 174 9.95 -0.39 0.99
N ILE A 175 9.78 0.46 -0.03
CA ILE A 175 8.75 1.50 -0.06
C ILE A 175 7.35 0.89 0.04
N GLY A 176 7.04 -0.11 -0.79
CA GLY A 176 5.71 -0.73 -0.84
C GLY A 176 5.28 -1.35 0.49
N PRO A 177 5.99 -2.38 1.01
CA PRO A 177 5.62 -3.05 2.26
C PRO A 177 5.60 -2.09 3.46
N VAL A 178 6.58 -1.18 3.55
CA VAL A 178 6.67 -0.30 4.70
C VAL A 178 5.58 0.77 4.69
N PHE A 179 5.18 1.27 3.52
CA PHE A 179 4.12 2.28 3.46
C PHE A 179 2.77 1.70 3.87
N VAL A 180 2.52 0.42 3.61
CA VAL A 180 1.34 -0.28 4.13
C VAL A 180 1.37 -0.33 5.67
N ILE A 181 2.53 -0.64 6.27
CA ILE A 181 2.71 -0.67 7.73
C ILE A 181 2.58 0.73 8.35
N VAL A 182 3.15 1.76 7.71
CA VAL A 182 2.98 3.16 8.14
C VAL A 182 1.49 3.52 8.06
N THR A 183 0.82 3.12 6.98
CA THR A 183 -0.60 3.43 6.78
C THR A 183 -1.46 2.78 7.88
N SER A 184 -1.14 1.55 8.30
CA SER A 184 -1.87 0.90 9.40
C SER A 184 -1.60 1.49 10.77
N LYS A 185 -0.43 2.09 10.99
CA LYS A 185 -0.02 2.71 12.26
C LYS A 185 -0.50 4.14 12.48
N TRP A 186 -0.85 4.86 11.41
CA TRP A 186 -1.20 6.28 11.51
C TRP A 186 -2.68 6.56 11.21
N TRP A 187 -3.38 5.63 10.57
CA TRP A 187 -4.77 5.80 10.15
C TRP A 187 -5.66 4.64 10.56
N THR A 188 -6.94 4.93 10.81
CA THR A 188 -7.95 3.92 11.16
C THR A 188 -8.28 3.01 9.99
N ARG A 189 -8.79 1.80 10.23
CA ARG A 189 -9.11 0.81 9.15
C ARG A 189 -9.98 1.39 8.04
N SER A 190 -10.96 2.24 8.38
CA SER A 190 -11.83 2.91 7.41
C SER A 190 -11.11 3.98 6.58
N GLU A 191 -10.03 4.56 7.12
CA GLU A 191 -9.25 5.61 6.47
C GLU A 191 -8.17 5.05 5.54
N GLN A 192 -7.61 3.87 5.87
CA GLN A 192 -6.43 3.28 5.21
C GLN A 192 -6.58 3.15 3.68
N ALA A 193 -7.73 2.68 3.18
CA ALA A 193 -7.93 2.44 1.75
C ALA A 193 -7.74 3.71 0.89
N PHE A 194 -8.32 4.83 1.34
CA PHE A 194 -8.19 6.12 0.63
C PHE A 194 -6.76 6.65 0.68
N ARG A 195 -6.08 6.52 1.84
CA ARG A 195 -4.69 6.99 2.00
C ARG A 195 -3.73 6.16 1.15
N THR A 196 -3.94 4.84 1.08
CA THR A 196 -3.23 3.94 0.18
C THR A 196 -3.35 4.35 -1.28
N ALA A 197 -4.57 4.65 -1.73
CA ALA A 197 -4.78 5.16 -3.08
C ALA A 197 -4.10 6.51 -3.31
N PHE A 198 -4.09 7.40 -2.31
CA PHE A 198 -3.48 8.73 -2.42
C PHE A 198 -1.97 8.65 -2.65
N TRP A 199 -1.23 7.88 -1.84
CA TRP A 199 0.22 7.77 -2.04
C TRP A 199 0.58 6.93 -3.26
N LEU A 200 -0.21 5.92 -3.64
CA LEU A 200 -0.03 5.22 -4.93
C LEU A 200 -0.25 6.14 -6.13
N GLY A 201 -1.12 7.15 -5.98
CA GLY A 201 -1.35 8.24 -6.94
C GLY A 201 -0.10 9.07 -7.26
N GLY A 202 0.98 8.93 -6.49
CA GLY A 202 2.29 9.46 -6.85
C GLY A 202 2.85 8.88 -8.16
N THR A 203 2.44 7.67 -8.54
CA THR A 203 2.87 7.00 -9.78
C THR A 203 2.52 7.79 -11.05
N PRO A 204 1.24 8.12 -11.34
CA PRO A 204 0.90 8.93 -12.50
C PRO A 204 1.48 10.36 -12.42
N ILE A 205 1.59 10.95 -11.23
CA ILE A 205 2.23 12.26 -11.06
C ILE A 205 3.69 12.20 -11.48
N GLY A 206 4.42 11.17 -11.02
CA GLY A 206 5.80 10.92 -11.43
C GLY A 206 5.93 10.66 -12.92
N ASN A 207 4.97 9.96 -13.53
CA ASN A 207 4.97 9.75 -14.98
C ASN A 207 4.81 11.06 -15.77
N PHE A 208 3.89 11.92 -15.34
CA PHE A 208 3.67 13.24 -15.93
C PHE A 208 4.91 14.14 -15.78
N CYS A 209 5.41 14.27 -14.55
CA CYS A 209 6.61 15.07 -14.26
C CYS A 209 7.85 14.51 -14.98
N GLY A 210 8.00 13.19 -15.03
CA GLY A 210 9.12 12.51 -15.69
C GLY A 210 9.15 12.78 -17.18
N GLY A 211 7.99 12.72 -17.86
CA GLY A 211 7.87 13.08 -19.27
C GLY A 211 8.30 14.53 -19.55
N LEU A 212 7.83 15.49 -18.73
CA LEU A 212 8.20 16.91 -18.87
C LEU A 212 9.67 17.18 -18.59
N ILE A 213 10.19 16.66 -17.48
CA ILE A 213 11.61 16.84 -17.10
C ILE A 213 12.50 16.17 -18.13
N SER A 214 12.12 14.98 -18.64
CA SER A 214 12.89 14.29 -19.66
C SER A 214 12.98 15.05 -20.97
N TYR A 215 11.91 15.72 -21.38
CA TYR A 215 11.93 16.59 -22.55
C TYR A 215 12.83 17.81 -22.32
N GLY A 216 12.74 18.44 -21.15
CA GLY A 216 13.56 19.60 -20.79
C GLY A 216 15.05 19.26 -20.77
N LEU A 217 15.45 18.22 -20.03
CA LEU A 217 16.85 17.76 -19.97
C LEU A 217 17.34 17.23 -21.30
N GLY A 218 16.47 16.58 -22.06
CA GLY A 218 16.79 16.01 -23.37
C GLY A 218 17.01 17.04 -24.47
N SER A 219 16.41 18.23 -24.35
CA SER A 219 16.58 19.34 -25.28
C SER A 219 17.84 20.16 -25.00
N MET A 220 18.40 20.02 -23.79
CA MET A 220 19.73 20.54 -23.50
C MET A 220 20.72 19.63 -24.21
N HIS A 221 21.55 20.18 -25.10
CA HIS A 221 22.65 19.46 -25.76
C HIS A 221 23.98 19.78 -25.04
N PRO A 222 24.22 19.27 -23.81
CA PRO A 222 25.47 19.53 -23.09
C PRO A 222 26.65 18.82 -23.74
N SER A 223 27.87 19.28 -23.45
CA SER A 223 29.11 18.60 -23.85
C SER A 223 29.32 17.24 -23.18
N PHE A 224 28.51 16.90 -22.18
CA PHE A 224 28.53 15.64 -21.45
C PHE A 224 27.43 14.69 -21.95
N PRO A 225 27.61 13.36 -21.96
CA PRO A 225 26.59 12.44 -22.47
C PRO A 225 25.22 12.65 -21.78
N THR A 226 24.19 12.99 -22.57
CA THR A 226 22.87 13.38 -22.04
C THR A 226 22.26 12.29 -21.16
N TRP A 227 22.46 11.00 -21.48
CA TRP A 227 21.95 9.90 -20.65
C TRP A 227 22.49 9.91 -19.21
N LYS A 228 23.74 10.36 -18.99
CA LYS A 228 24.32 10.46 -17.65
C LYS A 228 23.72 11.63 -16.86
N LEU A 229 23.34 12.72 -17.53
CA LEU A 229 22.70 13.88 -16.92
C LEU A 229 21.39 13.50 -16.21
N PHE A 230 20.60 12.59 -16.79
CA PHE A 230 19.38 12.07 -16.17
C PHE A 230 19.65 11.49 -14.78
N PHE A 231 20.57 10.54 -14.66
CA PHE A 231 20.89 9.91 -13.39
C PHE A 231 21.48 10.89 -12.38
N VAL A 232 22.33 11.84 -12.80
CA VAL A 232 22.87 12.87 -11.91
C VAL A 232 21.78 13.78 -11.39
N PHE A 233 20.91 14.27 -12.27
CA PHE A 233 19.83 15.19 -11.91
C PHE A 233 18.82 14.53 -10.96
N PHE A 234 18.28 13.37 -11.34
CA PHE A 234 17.29 12.67 -10.53
C PHE A 234 17.89 12.09 -9.25
N GLY A 235 19.15 11.63 -9.28
CA GLY A 235 19.87 11.19 -8.08
C GLY A 235 20.09 12.35 -7.09
N ALA A 236 20.44 13.55 -7.58
CA ALA A 236 20.60 14.73 -6.74
C ALA A 236 19.26 15.18 -6.11
N LEU A 237 18.18 15.18 -6.90
CA LEU A 237 16.83 15.46 -6.38
C LEU A 237 16.40 14.42 -5.34
N GLY A 238 16.68 13.14 -5.60
CA GLY A 238 16.42 12.06 -4.65
C GLY A 238 17.18 12.24 -3.34
N LEU A 239 18.44 12.66 -3.40
CA LEU A 239 19.26 12.92 -2.22
C LEU A 239 18.76 14.13 -1.42
N ALA A 240 18.38 15.22 -2.11
CA ALA A 240 17.75 16.37 -1.46
C ALA A 240 16.43 15.98 -0.76
N TYR A 241 15.63 15.13 -1.41
CA TYR A 241 14.41 14.60 -0.83
C TYR A 241 14.67 13.63 0.34
N ALA A 242 15.75 12.85 0.30
CA ALA A 242 16.17 12.00 1.41
C ALA A 242 16.45 12.80 2.69
N VAL A 243 17.04 14.00 2.55
CA VAL A 243 17.23 14.94 3.68
C VAL A 243 15.87 15.36 4.24
N VAL A 244 14.91 15.74 3.39
CA VAL A 244 13.55 16.10 3.83
C VAL A 244 12.88 14.95 4.58
N LEU A 245 12.96 13.72 4.05
CA LEU A 245 12.46 12.53 4.73
C LEU A 245 13.12 12.32 6.08
N SER A 246 14.45 12.43 6.17
CA SER A 246 15.18 12.24 7.43
C SER A 246 14.79 13.23 8.53
N LEU A 247 14.34 14.44 8.15
CA LEU A 247 13.94 15.48 9.08
C LEU A 247 12.47 15.37 9.51
N LEU A 248 11.58 14.99 8.58
CA LEU A 248 10.13 15.03 8.78
C LEU A 248 9.51 13.66 9.09
N MET A 249 10.10 12.56 8.64
CA MET A 249 9.54 11.21 8.79
C MET A 249 9.70 10.70 10.23
N PRO A 250 8.61 10.50 10.98
CA PRO A 250 8.68 10.00 12.35
C PRO A 250 8.85 8.47 12.38
N ASP A 251 9.61 7.98 13.35
CA ASP A 251 9.75 6.56 13.63
C ASP A 251 8.50 5.96 14.30
N THR A 252 7.89 6.71 15.21
CA THR A 252 6.69 6.35 15.97
C THR A 252 5.84 7.59 16.21
N GLN A 253 4.56 7.40 16.56
CA GLN A 253 3.66 8.49 16.93
C GLN A 253 4.21 9.32 18.12
N ALA A 254 4.88 8.66 19.06
CA ALA A 254 5.53 9.29 20.21
C ALA A 254 6.73 10.19 19.84
N ASN A 255 7.45 9.86 18.75
CA ASN A 255 8.63 10.59 18.29
C ASN A 255 8.30 11.64 17.19
N ALA A 256 7.03 11.92 16.96
CA ALA A 256 6.61 12.86 15.92
C ALA A 256 6.94 14.31 16.31
N ARG A 257 8.04 14.85 15.76
CA ARG A 257 8.56 16.19 16.08
C ARG A 257 7.55 17.32 15.84
N TRP A 258 6.67 17.16 14.86
CA TRP A 258 5.65 18.13 14.47
C TRP A 258 4.33 18.01 15.26
N LEU A 259 4.17 16.98 16.10
CA LEU A 259 3.03 16.84 17.02
C LEU A 259 3.38 17.33 18.43
N THR A 260 2.45 18.04 19.06
CA THR A 260 2.52 18.39 20.48
C THR A 260 2.28 17.15 21.37
N PRO A 261 2.70 17.15 22.65
CA PRO A 261 2.50 16.00 23.53
C PRO A 261 1.04 15.54 23.63
N LYS A 262 0.07 16.48 23.66
CA LYS A 262 -1.36 16.17 23.65
C LYS A 262 -1.78 15.52 22.32
N GLU A 263 -1.37 16.09 21.19
CA GLU A 263 -1.71 15.55 19.87
C GLU A 263 -1.12 14.15 19.64
N ARG A 264 0.07 13.85 20.19
CA ARG A 264 0.67 12.50 20.12
C ARG A 264 -0.17 11.45 20.84
N ARG A 265 -0.71 11.79 22.02
CA ARG A 265 -1.63 10.91 22.76
C ARG A 265 -2.92 10.67 21.99
N ILE A 266 -3.52 11.72 21.41
CA ILE A 266 -4.70 11.60 20.53
C ILE A 266 -4.39 10.71 19.32
N ALA A 267 -3.24 10.89 18.67
CA ALA A 267 -2.86 10.08 17.51
C ALA A 267 -2.72 8.59 17.86
N ALA A 268 -2.14 8.27 19.02
CA ALA A 268 -2.01 6.89 19.50
C ALA A 268 -3.37 6.26 19.82
N ASP A 269 -4.24 6.98 20.52
CA ASP A 269 -5.55 6.45 20.94
C ASP A 269 -6.45 6.13 19.74
N ARG A 270 -6.48 7.01 18.72
CA ARG A 270 -7.25 6.79 17.48
C ARG A 270 -6.95 5.48 16.78
N VAL A 271 -5.67 5.08 16.76
CA VAL A 271 -5.21 3.88 16.04
C VAL A 271 -5.27 2.65 16.94
N ARG A 272 -5.39 2.82 18.26
CA ARG A 272 -5.52 1.72 19.23
C ARG A 272 -6.71 0.82 18.92
N ALA A 273 -7.83 1.42 18.51
CA ALA A 273 -9.03 0.72 18.04
C ALA A 273 -8.83 -0.14 16.78
N ASN A 274 -7.72 0.02 16.05
CA ASN A 274 -7.43 -0.86 14.92
C ASN A 274 -6.97 -2.26 15.36
N HIS A 275 -6.68 -2.48 16.66
CA HIS A 275 -6.13 -3.73 17.22
C HIS A 275 -4.90 -4.26 16.43
N THR A 276 -4.21 -3.38 15.70
CA THR A 276 -3.08 -3.75 14.81
C THR A 276 -1.73 -3.46 15.45
N GLY A 277 -1.71 -3.17 16.76
CA GLY A 277 -0.54 -2.64 17.45
C GLY A 277 -0.31 -3.15 18.87
N ASN A 278 -1.14 -4.07 19.39
CA ASN A 278 -0.97 -4.60 20.75
C ASN A 278 -0.68 -6.11 20.82
N SER A 279 -0.65 -6.85 19.70
CA SER A 279 -0.21 -8.25 19.77
C SER A 279 1.28 -8.28 20.12
N ASN A 280 1.57 -8.67 21.36
CA ASN A 280 2.91 -8.86 21.95
C ASN A 280 3.84 -9.81 21.17
N THR A 281 3.40 -10.40 20.06
CA THR A 281 4.23 -11.19 19.16
C THR A 281 4.77 -10.35 17.99
N ASN A 282 5.90 -9.66 18.22
CA ASN A 282 6.82 -9.21 17.15
C ASN A 282 7.53 -10.40 16.45
N GLU A 283 6.97 -11.61 16.57
CA GLU A 283 7.57 -12.85 16.14
C GLU A 283 7.01 -13.28 14.80
N TRP A 284 7.90 -13.67 13.90
CA TRP A 284 7.53 -14.21 12.60
C TRP A 284 6.94 -15.61 12.76
N LYS A 285 5.63 -15.76 12.53
CA LYS A 285 4.93 -17.04 12.64
C LYS A 285 5.01 -17.83 11.32
N TRP A 286 5.87 -18.85 11.28
CA TRP A 286 6.01 -19.73 10.11
C TRP A 286 4.73 -20.46 9.68
N PRO A 287 3.82 -20.88 10.59
CA PRO A 287 2.55 -21.46 10.18
C PRO A 287 1.72 -20.49 9.32
N GLN A 288 1.61 -19.23 9.73
CA GLN A 288 0.92 -18.19 8.97
C GLN A 288 1.58 -17.90 7.61
N PHE A 289 2.91 -17.98 7.53
CA PHE A 289 3.64 -17.86 6.26
C PHE A 289 3.23 -18.97 5.28
N TRP A 290 3.24 -20.23 5.72
CA TRP A 290 2.83 -21.34 4.87
C TRP A 290 1.33 -21.35 4.57
N GLU A 291 0.50 -20.84 5.47
CA GLU A 291 -0.92 -20.61 5.23
C GLU A 291 -1.13 -19.59 4.11
N ALA A 292 -0.45 -18.44 4.15
CA ALA A 292 -0.52 -17.42 3.11
C ALA A 292 -0.16 -17.99 1.72
N LEU A 293 0.89 -18.81 1.64
CA LEU A 293 1.32 -19.41 0.36
C LEU A 293 0.34 -20.46 -0.20
N ARG A 294 -0.46 -21.10 0.65
CA ARG A 294 -1.47 -22.09 0.24
C ARG A 294 -2.85 -21.47 0.05
N ASP A 295 -3.02 -20.22 0.44
CA ASP A 295 -4.29 -19.50 0.30
C ASP A 295 -4.62 -19.29 -1.19
N PRO A 296 -5.75 -19.82 -1.69
CA PRO A 296 -6.19 -19.59 -3.07
C PRO A 296 -6.26 -18.10 -3.44
N GLN A 297 -6.63 -17.25 -2.48
CA GLN A 297 -6.71 -15.81 -2.67
C GLN A 297 -5.34 -15.18 -2.96
N THR A 298 -4.27 -15.68 -2.34
CA THR A 298 -2.91 -15.17 -2.56
C THR A 298 -2.47 -15.44 -3.99
N THR A 299 -2.80 -16.64 -4.52
CA THR A 299 -2.51 -17.01 -5.90
C THR A 299 -3.31 -16.15 -6.89
N MET A 300 -4.61 -15.94 -6.64
CA MET A 300 -5.45 -15.10 -7.50
C MET A 300 -4.95 -13.65 -7.57
N PHE A 301 -4.53 -13.07 -6.44
CA PHE A 301 -3.93 -11.75 -6.43
C PHE A 301 -2.56 -11.71 -7.11
N PHE A 302 -1.72 -12.74 -6.95
CA PHE A 302 -0.45 -12.85 -7.67
C PHE A 302 -0.67 -12.80 -9.19
N VAL A 303 -1.58 -13.63 -9.71
CA VAL A 303 -1.87 -13.70 -11.16
C VAL A 303 -2.40 -12.37 -11.67
N THR A 304 -3.27 -11.70 -10.91
CA THR A 304 -3.83 -10.40 -11.30
C THR A 304 -2.76 -9.31 -11.30
N ALA A 305 -1.88 -9.28 -10.28
CA ALA A 305 -0.78 -8.34 -10.19
C ALA A 305 0.24 -8.55 -11.31
N PHE A 306 0.63 -9.79 -11.57
CA PHE A 306 1.48 -10.19 -12.70
C PHE A 306 0.91 -9.73 -14.04
N SER A 307 -0.37 -10.04 -14.28
CA SER A 307 -1.06 -9.71 -15.52
C SER A 307 -1.18 -8.20 -15.75
N SER A 308 -1.26 -7.42 -14.68
CA SER A 308 -1.36 -5.96 -14.78
C SER A 308 -0.09 -5.31 -15.36
N GLN A 309 1.10 -5.86 -15.13
CA GLN A 309 2.34 -5.13 -15.40
C GLN A 309 3.08 -5.49 -16.69
N ILE A 310 2.56 -6.43 -17.48
CA ILE A 310 3.22 -6.90 -18.73
C ILE A 310 3.35 -5.80 -19.81
N VAL A 311 2.78 -4.63 -19.57
CA VAL A 311 2.57 -3.54 -20.55
C VAL A 311 3.77 -2.58 -20.67
N SER A 312 4.85 -2.83 -19.94
CA SER A 312 6.04 -1.96 -19.97
C SER A 312 6.94 -2.26 -21.19
N GLY A 313 6.88 -1.44 -22.23
CA GLY A 313 7.77 -1.62 -23.39
C GLY A 313 7.51 -0.80 -24.64
N PHE A 314 6.61 0.19 -24.63
CA PHE A 314 6.42 1.04 -25.80
C PHE A 314 7.60 1.99 -26.00
N GLY A 315 8.56 1.56 -26.81
CA GLY A 315 9.68 2.37 -27.30
C GLY A 315 9.21 3.36 -28.35
N PHE A 316 8.64 4.49 -27.91
CA PHE A 316 8.49 5.65 -28.77
C PHE A 316 9.88 6.31 -28.93
N SER A 317 10.37 6.35 -30.17
CA SER A 317 11.76 6.68 -30.49
C SER A 317 12.07 8.18 -30.53
N THR A 318 11.08 9.07 -30.34
CA THR A 318 11.31 10.52 -30.34
C THR A 318 10.90 11.19 -29.04
N LEU A 319 11.63 12.25 -28.69
CA LEU A 319 11.36 13.10 -27.53
C LEU A 319 9.91 13.63 -27.53
N GLU A 320 9.43 14.03 -28.71
CA GLU A 320 8.06 14.51 -28.92
C GLU A 320 7.03 13.41 -28.73
N THR A 321 7.28 12.20 -29.24
CA THR A 321 6.37 11.07 -29.02
C THR A 321 6.35 10.63 -27.56
N THR A 322 7.43 10.83 -26.80
CA THR A 322 7.46 10.57 -25.35
C THR A 322 6.52 11.51 -24.60
N ILE A 323 6.53 12.82 -24.85
CA ILE A 323 5.57 13.74 -24.20
C ILE A 323 4.14 13.42 -24.63
N VAL A 324 3.91 13.32 -25.94
CA VAL A 324 2.56 13.16 -26.50
C VAL A 324 1.95 11.86 -26.00
N SER A 325 2.73 10.80 -25.82
CA SER A 325 2.23 9.54 -25.27
C SER A 325 2.12 9.56 -23.73
N THR A 326 3.09 10.12 -23.02
CA THR A 326 3.21 9.92 -21.56
C THR A 326 2.31 10.86 -20.75
N CYS A 327 2.23 12.14 -21.12
CA CYS A 327 1.50 13.13 -20.33
C CYS A 327 -0.03 12.88 -20.34
N PRO A 328 -0.69 12.66 -21.50
CA PRO A 328 -2.11 12.34 -21.52
C PRO A 328 -2.42 10.99 -20.84
N ALA A 329 -1.56 9.98 -21.04
CA ALA A 329 -1.68 8.70 -20.36
C ALA A 329 -1.62 8.84 -18.84
N ALA A 330 -0.70 9.66 -18.33
CA ALA A 330 -0.58 9.96 -16.90
C ALA A 330 -1.81 10.68 -16.35
N VAL A 331 -2.40 11.61 -17.11
CA VAL A 331 -3.65 12.28 -16.72
C VAL A 331 -4.80 11.29 -16.65
N ILE A 332 -4.97 10.43 -17.67
CA ILE A 332 -6.00 9.39 -17.69
C ILE A 332 -5.81 8.44 -16.50
N GLN A 333 -4.57 8.04 -16.23
CA GLN A 333 -4.24 7.21 -15.08
C GLN A 333 -4.62 7.89 -13.76
N LEU A 334 -4.24 9.16 -13.56
CA LEU A 334 -4.57 9.92 -12.36
C LEU A 334 -6.09 10.11 -12.19
N SER A 335 -6.80 10.48 -13.25
CA SER A 335 -8.26 10.62 -13.24
C SER A 335 -8.94 9.31 -12.86
N THR A 336 -8.46 8.18 -13.43
CA THR A 336 -8.97 6.85 -13.09
C THR A 336 -8.77 6.54 -11.60
N PHE A 337 -7.59 6.84 -11.05
CA PHE A 337 -7.33 6.66 -9.61
C PHE A 337 -8.30 7.49 -8.76
N LEU A 338 -8.43 8.79 -9.03
CA LEU A 338 -9.28 9.67 -8.23
C LEU A 338 -10.76 9.24 -8.26
N VAL A 339 -11.30 8.95 -9.45
CA VAL A 339 -12.71 8.58 -9.61
C VAL A 339 -13.01 7.23 -8.95
N PHE A 340 -12.26 6.19 -9.31
CA PHE A 340 -12.57 4.83 -8.85
C PHE A 340 -12.20 4.63 -7.38
N SER A 341 -11.17 5.29 -6.85
CA SER A 341 -10.85 5.22 -5.42
C SER A 341 -11.88 5.94 -4.58
N TYR A 342 -12.43 7.06 -5.07
CA TYR A 342 -13.56 7.74 -4.42
C TYR A 342 -14.78 6.82 -4.36
N ILE A 343 -15.17 6.21 -5.48
CA ILE A 343 -16.32 5.30 -5.54
C ILE A 343 -16.10 4.08 -4.61
N ALA A 344 -14.91 3.46 -4.66
CA ALA A 344 -14.55 2.32 -3.81
C ALA A 344 -14.52 2.65 -2.31
N SER A 345 -14.35 3.92 -1.94
CA SER A 345 -14.36 4.38 -0.55
C SER A 345 -15.77 4.64 -0.01
N HIS A 346 -16.73 5.00 -0.88
CA HIS A 346 -18.10 5.33 -0.47
C HIS A 346 -19.07 4.16 -0.56
N ARG A 347 -18.71 3.09 -1.26
CA ARG A 347 -19.55 1.90 -1.44
C ARG A 347 -18.81 0.66 -0.96
N PRO A 348 -19.32 -0.06 0.06
CA PRO A 348 -18.76 -1.34 0.44
C PRO A 348 -19.08 -2.41 -0.62
N ASN A 349 -18.28 -3.46 -0.65
CA ASN A 349 -18.52 -4.68 -1.44
C ASN A 349 -18.61 -4.54 -2.98
N ILE A 350 -17.97 -3.51 -3.56
CA ILE A 350 -17.94 -3.32 -5.03
C ILE A 350 -16.54 -3.40 -5.64
N ARG A 351 -15.50 -3.62 -4.82
CA ARG A 351 -14.11 -3.39 -5.25
C ARG A 351 -13.68 -4.38 -6.34
N LEU A 352 -14.09 -5.66 -6.25
CA LEU A 352 -13.85 -6.62 -7.32
C LEU A 352 -14.61 -6.26 -8.60
N GLY A 353 -15.86 -5.81 -8.46
CA GLY A 353 -16.67 -5.28 -9.56
C GLY A 353 -15.98 -4.15 -10.32
N LEU A 354 -15.48 -3.16 -9.57
CA LEU A 354 -14.71 -2.05 -10.13
C LEU A 354 -13.41 -2.54 -10.77
N SER A 355 -12.70 -3.50 -10.15
CA SER A 355 -11.46 -4.08 -10.71
C SER A 355 -11.68 -4.69 -12.09
N MET A 356 -12.81 -5.38 -12.30
CA MET A 356 -13.20 -5.91 -13.61
C MET A 356 -13.51 -4.78 -14.60
N LEU A 357 -14.32 -3.80 -14.18
CA LEU A 357 -14.72 -2.68 -15.02
C LEU A 357 -13.53 -1.85 -15.53
N VAL A 358 -12.56 -1.54 -14.66
CA VAL A 358 -11.35 -0.78 -15.05
C VAL A 358 -10.37 -1.60 -15.89
N SER A 359 -10.54 -2.91 -15.97
CA SER A 359 -9.71 -3.81 -16.79
C SER A 359 -10.26 -4.02 -18.20
N VAL A 360 -11.49 -3.56 -18.49
CA VAL A 360 -12.08 -3.60 -19.84
C VAL A 360 -11.42 -2.61 -20.81
N PRO A 361 -11.22 -1.32 -20.47
CA PRO A 361 -10.58 -0.38 -21.39
C PRO A 361 -9.16 -0.81 -21.84
N PRO A 362 -8.28 -1.34 -20.98
CA PRO A 362 -6.98 -1.85 -21.39
C PRO A 362 -7.07 -3.01 -22.39
N LEU A 363 -8.03 -3.93 -22.22
CA LEU A 363 -8.26 -5.02 -23.17
C LEU A 363 -8.65 -4.46 -24.55
N ILE A 364 -9.56 -3.49 -24.59
CA ILE A 364 -9.91 -2.77 -25.82
C ILE A 364 -8.68 -2.08 -26.40
N GLY A 365 -7.90 -1.39 -25.57
CA GLY A 365 -6.67 -0.70 -25.97
C GLY A 365 -5.63 -1.61 -26.62
N ALA A 366 -5.37 -2.77 -26.01
CA ALA A 366 -4.48 -3.79 -26.58
C ALA A 366 -5.03 -4.37 -27.89
N SER A 367 -6.35 -4.55 -27.98
CA SER A 367 -7.02 -5.04 -29.18
C SER A 367 -6.91 -4.05 -30.34
N LEU A 368 -7.08 -2.75 -30.07
CA LEU A 368 -6.87 -1.67 -31.03
C LEU A 368 -5.41 -1.61 -31.50
N LEU A 369 -4.45 -1.74 -30.59
CA LEU A 369 -3.02 -1.75 -30.93
C LEU A 369 -2.61 -2.95 -31.80
N HIS A 370 -3.28 -4.10 -31.61
CA HIS A 370 -3.07 -5.29 -32.42
C HIS A 370 -3.74 -5.19 -33.80
N ALA A 371 -5.01 -4.78 -33.85
CA ALA A 371 -5.83 -4.86 -35.05
C ALA A 371 -5.69 -3.65 -35.99
N LEU A 372 -5.34 -2.47 -35.47
CA LEU A 372 -5.24 -1.28 -36.30
C LEU A 372 -3.92 -1.21 -37.07
N PRO A 373 -3.98 -0.83 -38.36
CA PRO A 373 -2.79 -0.72 -39.20
C PRO A 373 -1.93 0.48 -38.75
N LEU A 374 -0.62 0.45 -39.08
CA LEU A 374 0.37 1.42 -38.57
C LEU A 374 0.09 2.87 -39.01
N GLU A 375 -0.63 3.05 -40.12
CA GLU A 375 -1.03 4.34 -40.67
C GLU A 375 -2.06 5.05 -39.77
N ASN A 376 -2.89 4.29 -39.04
CA ASN A 376 -3.88 4.86 -38.12
C ASN A 376 -3.25 5.23 -36.77
N ARG A 377 -2.41 6.26 -36.79
CA ARG A 377 -1.69 6.76 -35.61
C ARG A 377 -2.63 7.20 -34.50
N ALA A 378 -3.74 7.85 -34.83
CA ALA A 378 -4.71 8.34 -33.84
C ALA A 378 -5.40 7.19 -33.10
N GLY A 379 -5.86 6.17 -33.82
CA GLY A 379 -6.50 4.99 -33.23
C GLY A 379 -5.54 4.17 -32.37
N ARG A 380 -4.29 4.00 -32.82
CA ARG A 380 -3.25 3.32 -32.02
C ARG A 380 -2.88 4.11 -30.77
N LEU A 381 -2.80 5.44 -30.86
CA LEU A 381 -2.54 6.31 -29.70
C LEU A 381 -3.69 6.27 -28.69
N ALA A 382 -4.95 6.27 -29.15
CA ALA A 382 -6.10 6.07 -28.29
C ALA A 382 -6.04 4.69 -27.60
N GLY A 383 -5.70 3.63 -28.34
CA GLY A 383 -5.49 2.30 -27.78
C GLY A 383 -4.42 2.30 -26.70
N TYR A 384 -3.29 2.96 -26.93
CA TYR A 384 -2.22 3.15 -25.95
C TYR A 384 -2.71 3.85 -24.68
N TYR A 385 -3.47 4.95 -24.79
CA TYR A 385 -4.00 5.65 -23.63
C TYR A 385 -4.95 4.78 -22.78
N LEU A 386 -5.80 3.99 -23.43
CA LEU A 386 -6.71 3.09 -22.72
C LEU A 386 -5.97 2.03 -21.90
N THR A 387 -4.78 1.61 -22.34
CA THR A 387 -3.97 0.64 -21.59
C THR A 387 -3.62 1.12 -20.18
N TYR A 388 -3.41 2.43 -19.95
CA TYR A 388 -2.94 2.96 -18.65
C TYR A 388 -3.94 2.84 -17.50
N THR A 389 -5.21 2.60 -17.79
CA THR A 389 -6.26 2.39 -16.79
C THR A 389 -6.07 1.09 -15.98
N HIS A 390 -5.27 0.13 -16.50
CA HIS A 390 -5.00 -1.17 -15.84
C HIS A 390 -4.42 -1.03 -14.43
N THR A 391 -3.64 0.02 -14.17
CA THR A 391 -2.97 0.24 -12.90
C THR A 391 -3.94 0.41 -11.74
N MET A 392 -5.17 0.86 -12.01
CA MET A 392 -6.22 0.98 -10.99
C MET A 392 -6.71 -0.39 -10.49
N SER A 393 -6.70 -1.41 -11.35
CA SER A 393 -7.04 -2.79 -10.98
C SER A 393 -6.07 -3.30 -9.91
N PHE A 394 -4.77 -3.04 -10.05
CA PHE A 394 -3.77 -3.38 -9.03
C PHE A 394 -4.02 -2.66 -7.69
N THR A 395 -4.33 -1.37 -7.72
CA THR A 395 -4.68 -0.58 -6.51
C THR A 395 -5.91 -1.13 -5.79
N LEU A 396 -6.96 -1.50 -6.52
CA LEU A 396 -8.16 -2.09 -5.92
C LEU A 396 -7.87 -3.44 -5.26
N ASN A 397 -7.06 -4.29 -5.91
CA ASN A 397 -6.68 -5.60 -5.38
C ASN A 397 -5.82 -5.50 -4.11
N THR A 398 -4.82 -4.62 -4.10
CA THR A 398 -4.01 -4.36 -2.89
C THR A 398 -4.85 -3.82 -1.73
N SER A 399 -5.88 -3.00 -2.02
CA SER A 399 -6.82 -2.53 -1.00
C SER A 399 -7.71 -3.65 -0.43
N LEU A 400 -8.12 -4.62 -1.26
CA LEU A 400 -8.93 -5.77 -0.84
C LEU A 400 -8.11 -6.72 0.03
N MET A 401 -6.84 -6.94 -0.29
CA MET A 401 -5.93 -7.71 0.55
C MET A 401 -5.87 -7.15 1.98
N ALA A 402 -5.83 -5.82 2.14
CA ALA A 402 -5.77 -5.22 3.47
C ALA A 402 -7.00 -5.56 4.34
N SER A 403 -8.15 -5.86 3.72
CA SER A 403 -9.41 -6.22 4.39
C SER A 403 -9.65 -7.73 4.49
N ASN A 404 -9.11 -8.53 3.57
CA ASN A 404 -9.41 -9.96 3.45
C ASN A 404 -8.35 -10.90 4.04
N TYR A 405 -7.26 -10.37 4.60
CA TYR A 405 -6.29 -11.15 5.37
C TYR A 405 -6.31 -10.74 6.83
N ALA A 406 -6.39 -11.73 7.71
CA ALA A 406 -6.12 -11.59 9.15
C ALA A 406 -4.81 -12.31 9.51
N GLY A 407 -4.19 -11.89 10.61
CA GLY A 407 -2.84 -12.32 10.99
C GLY A 407 -1.74 -11.42 10.41
N ASN A 408 -0.86 -10.93 11.26
CA ASN A 408 0.21 -10.00 10.90
C ASN A 408 1.21 -10.64 9.94
N THR A 409 1.65 -11.88 10.21
CA THR A 409 2.62 -12.58 9.36
C THR A 409 1.97 -13.04 8.06
N LYS A 410 0.71 -13.50 8.09
CA LYS A 410 -0.05 -13.88 6.88
C LYS A 410 -0.20 -12.68 5.94
N LYS A 411 -0.64 -11.53 6.47
CA LYS A 411 -0.83 -10.29 5.71
C LYS A 411 0.48 -9.75 5.13
N ALA A 412 1.57 -9.76 5.91
CA ALA A 412 2.89 -9.36 5.42
C ALA A 412 3.39 -10.28 4.29
N THR A 413 3.19 -11.59 4.43
CA THR A 413 3.56 -12.59 3.42
C THR A 413 2.76 -12.42 2.13
N ALA A 414 1.42 -12.33 2.24
CA ALA A 414 0.53 -12.10 1.10
C ALA A 414 0.91 -10.81 0.35
N ASN A 415 1.20 -9.74 1.08
CA ASN A 415 1.67 -8.48 0.48
C ASN A 415 2.99 -8.67 -0.29
N GLY A 416 3.95 -9.37 0.30
CA GLY A 416 5.21 -9.72 -0.36
C GLY A 416 5.00 -10.50 -1.67
N VAL A 417 4.09 -11.49 -1.66
CA VAL A 417 3.77 -12.30 -2.85
C VAL A 417 3.11 -11.47 -3.95
N ILE A 418 2.20 -10.55 -3.62
CA ILE A 418 1.57 -9.67 -4.62
C ILE A 418 2.60 -8.76 -5.29
N PHE A 419 3.48 -8.15 -4.50
CA PHE A 419 4.57 -7.33 -5.03
C PHE A 419 5.57 -8.17 -5.83
N ALA A 420 5.79 -9.43 -5.46
CA ALA A 420 6.58 -10.35 -6.25
C ALA A 420 5.91 -10.66 -7.61
N GLY A 421 4.58 -10.85 -7.64
CA GLY A 421 3.81 -11.01 -8.88
C GLY A 421 3.88 -9.77 -9.76
N TRP A 422 3.69 -8.58 -9.18
CA TRP A 422 3.87 -7.29 -9.85
C TRP A 422 5.27 -7.17 -10.49
N ALA A 423 6.32 -7.45 -9.72
CA ALA A 423 7.70 -7.41 -10.21
C ALA A 423 7.97 -8.48 -11.28
N ALA A 424 7.45 -9.70 -11.11
CA ALA A 424 7.56 -10.77 -12.11
C ALA A 424 6.87 -10.39 -13.43
N GLY A 425 5.74 -9.68 -13.38
CA GLY A 425 5.07 -9.15 -14.57
C GLY A 425 5.94 -8.15 -15.32
N LEU A 426 6.68 -7.29 -14.59
CA LEU A 426 7.63 -6.32 -15.17
C LEU A 426 8.90 -6.98 -15.69
N VAL A 427 9.33 -8.11 -15.11
CA VAL A 427 10.41 -8.93 -15.67
C VAL A 427 9.98 -9.57 -16.99
N ALA A 428 8.76 -10.12 -17.04
CA ALA A 428 8.24 -10.84 -18.20
C ALA A 428 7.87 -9.91 -19.36
N GLY A 429 7.28 -8.74 -19.08
CA GLY A 429 6.74 -7.81 -20.09
C GLY A 429 7.70 -7.50 -21.26
N PRO A 430 8.88 -6.91 -20.99
CA PRO A 430 9.85 -6.58 -22.04
C PRO A 430 10.35 -7.78 -22.85
N GLN A 431 10.32 -8.99 -22.27
CA GLN A 431 10.81 -10.20 -22.93
C GLN A 431 9.90 -10.66 -24.09
N PHE A 432 8.66 -10.17 -24.14
CA PHE A 432 7.75 -10.44 -25.26
C PHE A 432 7.93 -9.49 -26.46
N PHE A 433 8.69 -8.40 -26.29
CA PHE A 433 9.02 -7.47 -27.36
C PHE A 433 10.28 -7.94 -28.11
N LEU A 434 10.09 -8.93 -28.97
CA LEU A 434 11.16 -9.51 -29.77
C LEU A 434 11.56 -8.59 -30.94
N ASP A 435 12.85 -8.32 -31.09
CA ASP A 435 13.40 -7.53 -32.22
C ASP A 435 13.01 -8.12 -33.59
N SER A 436 12.86 -9.44 -33.68
CA SER A 436 12.44 -10.15 -34.91
C SER A 436 11.01 -9.83 -35.36
N GLN A 437 10.18 -9.28 -34.46
CA GLN A 437 8.79 -8.92 -34.73
C GLN A 437 8.58 -7.40 -34.86
N ALA A 438 9.66 -6.62 -34.78
CA ALA A 438 9.58 -5.19 -35.03
C ALA A 438 9.09 -4.91 -36.46
N PRO A 439 8.26 -3.87 -36.69
CA PRO A 439 7.74 -2.89 -35.74
C PRO A 439 6.37 -3.25 -35.12
N VAL A 440 5.78 -4.39 -35.49
CA VAL A 440 4.39 -4.74 -35.15
C VAL A 440 4.28 -5.44 -33.80
N TYR A 441 5.31 -6.19 -33.37
CA TYR A 441 5.37 -6.89 -32.08
C TYR A 441 4.10 -7.72 -31.77
N GLU A 442 3.67 -8.57 -32.71
CA GLU A 442 2.42 -9.34 -32.57
C GLU A 442 2.34 -10.18 -31.28
N LEU A 443 3.45 -10.83 -30.90
CA LEU A 443 3.49 -11.64 -29.69
C LEU A 443 3.20 -10.80 -28.45
N ALA A 444 3.83 -9.63 -28.34
CA ALA A 444 3.62 -8.72 -27.23
C ALA A 444 2.14 -8.33 -27.13
N PHE A 445 1.50 -7.91 -28.22
CA PHE A 445 0.10 -7.50 -28.18
C PHE A 445 -0.87 -8.63 -27.87
N ARG A 446 -0.62 -9.85 -28.38
CA ARG A 446 -1.42 -11.03 -28.02
C ARG A 446 -1.28 -11.37 -26.54
N MET A 447 -0.07 -11.28 -25.99
CA MET A 447 0.18 -11.47 -24.56
C MET A 447 -0.53 -10.40 -23.72
N LEU A 448 -0.47 -9.12 -24.12
CA LEU A 448 -1.21 -8.04 -23.43
C LEU A 448 -2.72 -8.30 -23.40
N MET A 449 -3.32 -8.73 -24.52
CA MET A 449 -4.75 -9.05 -24.55
C MET A 449 -5.06 -10.22 -23.60
N GLY A 450 -4.23 -11.27 -23.61
CA GLY A 450 -4.39 -12.41 -22.71
C GLY A 450 -4.31 -12.01 -21.24
N THR A 451 -3.36 -11.16 -20.87
CA THR A 451 -3.18 -10.72 -19.48
C THR A 451 -4.30 -9.79 -19.03
N TYR A 452 -4.77 -8.89 -19.88
CA TYR A 452 -5.94 -8.07 -19.57
C TYR A 452 -7.24 -8.88 -19.47
N ALA A 453 -7.40 -9.93 -20.27
CA ALA A 453 -8.51 -10.87 -20.10
C ALA A 453 -8.42 -11.59 -18.74
N LEU A 454 -7.22 -12.03 -18.32
CA LEU A 454 -7.02 -12.61 -17.00
C LEU A 454 -7.36 -11.65 -15.86
N MET A 455 -7.10 -10.34 -16.02
CA MET A 455 -7.48 -9.32 -15.04
C MET A 455 -9.00 -9.13 -14.90
N ILE A 456 -9.80 -9.66 -15.82
CA ILE A 456 -11.27 -9.69 -15.72
C ILE A 456 -11.72 -11.05 -15.17
N ILE A 457 -11.18 -12.13 -15.74
CA ILE A 457 -11.56 -13.51 -15.44
C ILE A 457 -11.20 -13.91 -14.00
N VAL A 458 -10.00 -13.58 -13.53
CA VAL A 458 -9.54 -13.98 -12.18
C VAL A 458 -10.38 -13.32 -11.09
N PRO A 459 -10.67 -12.00 -11.12
CA PRO A 459 -11.62 -11.40 -10.19
C PRO A 459 -13.04 -12.00 -10.24
N CYS A 460 -13.53 -12.49 -11.39
CA CYS A 460 -14.81 -13.23 -11.44
C CYS A 460 -14.74 -14.50 -10.60
N PHE A 461 -13.67 -15.28 -10.74
CA PHE A 461 -13.46 -16.49 -9.93
C PHE A 461 -13.29 -16.15 -8.44
N GLN A 462 -12.56 -15.09 -8.14
CA GLN A 462 -12.35 -14.62 -6.76
C GLN A 462 -13.67 -14.19 -6.11
N LEU A 463 -14.52 -13.48 -6.85
CA LEU A 463 -15.87 -13.10 -6.41
C LEU A 463 -16.75 -14.32 -6.12
N ALA A 464 -16.73 -15.32 -7.02
CA ALA A 464 -17.45 -16.56 -6.83
C ALA A 464 -16.94 -17.34 -5.60
N TRP A 465 -15.63 -17.40 -5.42
CA TRP A 465 -14.97 -18.04 -4.28
C TRP A 465 -15.35 -17.39 -2.96
N TYR A 466 -15.27 -16.06 -2.84
CA TYR A 466 -15.66 -15.35 -1.62
C TYR A 466 -17.13 -15.56 -1.28
N ASN A 467 -18.02 -15.50 -2.27
CA ASN A 467 -19.44 -15.76 -2.05
C ASN A 467 -19.69 -17.20 -1.60
N TYR A 468 -18.97 -18.17 -2.17
CA TYR A 468 -19.06 -19.57 -1.76
C TYR A 468 -18.58 -19.78 -0.32
N GLU A 469 -17.39 -19.28 0.01
CA GLU A 469 -16.77 -19.49 1.32
C GLU A 469 -17.51 -18.73 2.43
N ASN A 470 -18.01 -17.51 2.17
CA ASN A 470 -18.86 -16.78 3.11
C ASN A 470 -20.16 -17.54 3.40
N ARG A 471 -20.83 -18.08 2.37
CA ARG A 471 -22.04 -18.91 2.54
C ARG A 471 -21.75 -20.18 3.33
N ARG A 472 -20.62 -20.84 3.06
CA ARG A 472 -20.19 -22.04 3.79
C ARG A 472 -19.94 -21.73 5.27
N ARG A 473 -19.26 -20.63 5.59
CA ARG A 473 -19.02 -20.19 6.98
C ARG A 473 -20.30 -19.82 7.70
N GLU A 474 -21.22 -19.13 7.03
CA GLU A 474 -22.55 -18.83 7.58
C GLU A 474 -23.31 -20.12 7.96
N GLN A 475 -23.36 -21.12 7.07
CA GLN A 475 -24.01 -22.41 7.33
C GLN A 475 -23.38 -23.18 8.51
N LEU A 476 -22.06 -23.13 8.65
CA LEU A 476 -21.37 -23.79 9.76
C LEU A 476 -21.60 -23.06 11.10
N SER A 477 -21.72 -21.72 11.07
CA SER A 477 -21.97 -20.91 12.26
C SER A 477 -23.40 -21.03 12.80
N THR A 478 -24.40 -21.19 11.92
CA THR A 478 -25.80 -21.37 12.32
C THR A 478 -26.06 -22.75 12.92
N GLY A 479 -25.22 -23.75 12.62
CA GLY A 479 -25.30 -25.11 13.20
C GLY A 479 -24.69 -25.28 14.60
N ARG A 480 -24.03 -24.25 15.16
CA ARG A 480 -23.27 -24.34 16.43
C ARG A 480 -23.66 -23.29 17.48
N HIS A 481 -24.91 -22.82 17.51
CA HIS A 481 -25.39 -21.96 18.60
C HIS A 481 -25.31 -22.69 19.97
N HIS A 482 -24.19 -22.53 20.67
CA HIS A 482 -24.10 -22.71 22.11
C HIS A 482 -24.54 -21.39 22.77
N PRO A 483 -25.73 -21.34 23.40
CA PRO A 483 -26.14 -20.17 24.17
C PRO A 483 -25.30 -20.15 25.45
N GLY A 484 -24.19 -19.40 25.48
CA GLY A 484 -23.39 -19.27 26.70
C GLY A 484 -21.99 -18.69 26.61
N GLN A 485 -21.37 -18.58 25.43
CA GLN A 485 -20.06 -17.91 25.29
C GLN A 485 -20.22 -16.60 24.52
N ALA A 486 -20.94 -15.67 25.13
CA ALA A 486 -20.89 -14.27 24.76
C ALA A 486 -20.19 -13.53 25.89
N GLY A 487 -18.91 -13.22 25.69
CA GLY A 487 -18.13 -12.34 26.55
C GLY A 487 -17.04 -13.05 27.35
N GLY A 488 -15.79 -12.72 27.04
CA GLY A 488 -14.63 -12.98 27.87
C GLY A 488 -13.62 -13.95 27.27
N GLU A 489 -12.41 -13.45 27.03
CA GLU A 489 -11.13 -14.18 26.97
C GLU A 489 -10.78 -14.90 25.66
N ASP A 490 -10.29 -14.11 24.68
CA ASP A 490 -9.08 -14.37 23.85
C ASP A 490 -8.93 -13.26 22.77
N GLU A 491 -8.99 -11.98 23.18
CA GLU A 491 -9.04 -10.83 22.25
C GLU A 491 -7.67 -10.35 21.73
N ASP A 492 -6.58 -11.05 22.05
CA ASP A 492 -5.22 -10.61 21.71
C ASP A 492 -4.37 -11.66 20.98
N ASP A 493 -4.99 -12.73 20.47
CA ASP A 493 -4.25 -13.74 19.72
C ASP A 493 -4.23 -13.38 18.23
N ASP A 494 -3.02 -13.11 17.69
CA ASP A 494 -2.74 -12.86 16.28
C ASP A 494 -3.06 -14.12 15.45
N ARG A 495 -4.37 -14.36 15.24
CA ARG A 495 -4.97 -15.50 14.55
C ARG A 495 -5.32 -15.15 13.11
N THR A 496 -5.26 -16.14 12.23
CA THR A 496 -5.51 -15.97 10.79
C THR A 496 -7.00 -16.00 10.44
N ASP A 497 -7.35 -15.61 9.22
CA ASP A 497 -8.73 -15.65 8.71
C ASP A 497 -9.27 -17.08 8.54
N PHE A 498 -8.40 -18.09 8.52
CA PHE A 498 -8.78 -19.51 8.55
C PHE A 498 -9.05 -19.97 9.98
N GLU A 499 -8.27 -19.49 10.95
CA GLU A 499 -8.47 -19.79 12.37
C GLU A 499 -9.71 -19.07 12.94
N GLN A 500 -10.03 -17.89 12.40
CA GLN A 500 -11.20 -17.07 12.76
C GLN A 500 -12.43 -17.34 11.87
N TRP A 501 -12.58 -18.54 11.30
CA TRP A 501 -13.64 -18.84 10.33
C TRP A 501 -15.07 -18.58 10.84
N GLU A 502 -15.29 -18.64 12.16
CA GLU A 502 -16.60 -18.41 12.78
C GLU A 502 -17.06 -16.95 12.66
N THR A 503 -16.16 -15.99 12.90
CA THR A 503 -16.44 -14.54 12.92
C THR A 503 -15.99 -13.79 11.67
N PHE A 504 -14.93 -14.27 10.99
CA PHE A 504 -14.36 -13.61 9.83
C PHE A 504 -15.16 -13.87 8.55
N ARG A 505 -15.46 -12.80 7.80
CA ARG A 505 -16.12 -12.84 6.48
C ARG A 505 -15.30 -12.05 5.47
N TYR A 506 -15.16 -12.61 4.27
CA TYR A 506 -14.45 -11.96 3.17
C TYR A 506 -15.27 -10.79 2.61
N VAL A 507 -14.61 -9.66 2.39
CA VAL A 507 -15.16 -8.50 1.68
C VAL A 507 -15.15 -8.79 0.19
N VAL A 508 -16.28 -8.51 -0.45
CA VAL A 508 -16.59 -8.88 -1.84
C VAL A 508 -16.28 -7.75 -2.83
#